data_AF-A0A1B3BBP2-F1
#
_entry.id   AF-A0A1B3BBP2-F1
#
_cell.length_a   1.000
_cell.length_b   1.000
_cell.length_c   1.000
_cell.angle_alpha   90.00
_cell.angle_beta   90.00
_cell.angle_gamma   90.00
#
_symmetry.space_group_name_H-M   'P 1'
#
loop_
_entity.id
_entity.type
_entity.pdbx_description
1 polymer ?
#
loop_
_entity_poly.entity_id
_entity_poly.type
_entity_poly.pdbx_seq_one_letter_code
_entity_poly.pdbx_strand_id
1 'polypeptide(L)'
;MKRIIALAMVIAIAFLSGCTTKLQNFSNNQKLEPDNSNGIVVIAYESDTAIYSLTFSGPGNYELEHTLYDDNHNFVVTSIPAGTYDITKVKIISKYQYIPLGTNEKANWKVNIEPNKINYIGHFNIENVGRGFIVQIKNSSTIAMEFLQKNFPDLLARYQLTYSKDGPEDAFFDYINKLQGGK
;
A
#
# COMPACT_ATOMS: atom_id res chain seq x y z
N MET A 1 16.60 42.51 16.16
CA MET A 1 17.18 41.18 15.81
C MET A 1 16.49 40.02 16.53
N LYS A 2 16.42 39.96 17.88
CA LYS A 2 15.77 38.83 18.61
C LYS A 2 14.31 38.54 18.22
N ARG A 3 13.51 39.58 17.89
CA ARG A 3 12.11 39.43 17.45
C ARG A 3 11.93 38.88 16.03
N ILE A 4 12.91 39.07 15.15
CA ILE A 4 12.88 38.57 13.76
C ILE A 4 13.27 37.07 13.74
N ILE A 5 14.22 36.68 14.60
CA ILE A 5 14.62 35.28 14.78
C ILE A 5 13.47 34.45 15.39
N ALA A 6 12.73 35.01 16.35
CA ALA A 6 11.56 34.33 16.94
C ALA A 6 10.42 34.12 15.92
N LEU A 7 10.20 35.08 15.01
CA LEU A 7 9.19 34.98 13.96
C LEU A 7 9.57 33.95 12.88
N ALA A 8 10.85 33.89 12.50
CA ALA A 8 11.37 32.89 11.58
C ALA A 8 11.26 31.45 12.14
N MET A 9 11.44 31.30 13.46
CA MET A 9 11.33 30.01 14.14
C MET A 9 9.88 29.50 14.23
N VAL A 10 8.89 30.41 14.41
CA VAL A 10 7.46 30.04 14.42
C VAL A 10 6.95 29.66 13.02
N ILE A 11 7.45 30.32 11.96
CA ILE A 11 7.12 29.99 10.58
C ILE A 11 7.71 28.64 10.16
N ALA A 12 8.92 28.30 10.62
CA ALA A 12 9.55 27.00 10.35
C ALA A 12 8.82 25.82 11.03
N ILE A 13 8.17 26.04 12.18
CA ILE A 13 7.41 24.99 12.89
C ILE A 13 6.07 24.67 12.19
N ALA A 14 5.50 25.63 11.45
CA ALA A 14 4.22 25.46 10.75
C ALA A 14 4.31 24.59 9.48
N PHE A 15 5.50 24.30 8.96
CA PHE A 15 5.69 23.44 7.78
C PHE A 15 5.84 21.95 8.11
N LEU A 16 5.82 21.56 9.39
CA LEU A 16 5.97 20.17 9.82
C LEU A 16 4.65 19.46 10.11
N SER A 17 3.50 20.09 9.81
CA SER A 17 2.22 19.39 9.77
C SER A 17 2.20 18.47 8.55
N GLY A 18 2.74 17.27 8.72
CA GLY A 18 2.60 16.16 7.78
C GLY A 18 1.13 15.78 7.64
N CYS A 19 0.43 16.49 6.75
CA CYS A 19 -0.95 16.18 6.41
C CYS A 19 -0.99 14.75 5.87
N THR A 20 -1.86 13.92 6.43
CA THR A 20 -2.10 12.58 5.89
C THR A 20 -3.18 12.68 4.84
N THR A 21 -2.86 12.30 3.61
CA THR A 21 -3.79 12.32 2.48
C THR A 21 -4.50 10.98 2.38
N LYS A 22 -5.83 10.98 2.30
CA LYS A 22 -6.60 9.75 2.04
C LYS A 22 -6.45 9.36 0.57
N LEU A 23 -6.11 8.10 0.33
CA LEU A 23 -6.03 7.53 -1.00
C LEU A 23 -7.42 7.18 -1.51
N GLN A 24 -7.62 7.39 -2.81
CA GLN A 24 -8.84 6.99 -3.48
C GLN A 24 -8.76 5.53 -3.88
N ASN A 25 -9.78 4.75 -3.54
CA ASN A 25 -9.94 3.37 -4.01
C ASN A 25 -10.59 3.38 -5.38
N PHE A 26 -10.11 2.52 -6.26
CA PHE A 26 -10.69 2.32 -7.58
C PHE A 26 -11.59 1.09 -7.58
N SER A 27 -12.74 1.21 -8.24
CA SER A 27 -13.65 0.09 -8.45
C SER A 27 -13.37 -0.60 -9.79
N ASN A 28 -13.83 -1.85 -9.91
CA ASN A 28 -13.78 -2.61 -11.16
C ASN A 28 -14.36 -1.76 -12.31
N ASN A 29 -13.74 -1.83 -13.49
CA ASN A 29 -14.11 -1.12 -14.72
C ASN A 29 -13.92 0.40 -14.74
N GLN A 30 -13.38 1.03 -13.69
CA GLN A 30 -12.90 2.41 -13.82
C GLN A 30 -11.62 2.42 -14.66
N LYS A 31 -11.58 3.28 -15.69
CA LYS A 31 -10.37 3.49 -16.48
C LYS A 31 -9.33 4.17 -15.60
N LEU A 32 -8.49 3.37 -14.98
CA LEU A 32 -7.38 3.80 -14.15
C LEU A 32 -6.28 4.34 -15.09
N GLU A 33 -6.07 5.64 -15.00
CA GLU A 33 -5.01 6.38 -15.67
C GLU A 33 -4.25 7.15 -14.59
N PRO A 34 -3.35 6.48 -13.85
CA PRO A 34 -2.49 7.18 -12.89
C PRO A 34 -1.67 8.25 -13.64
N ASP A 35 -1.34 9.34 -12.95
CA ASP A 35 -0.31 10.25 -13.42
C ASP A 35 1.00 9.47 -13.65
N ASN A 36 1.81 9.90 -14.62
CA ASN A 36 3.05 9.23 -15.00
C ASN A 36 4.09 9.19 -13.85
N SER A 37 3.89 9.99 -12.81
CA SER A 37 4.70 10.01 -11.58
C SER A 37 4.23 9.03 -10.50
N ASN A 38 3.07 8.39 -10.68
CA ASN A 38 2.44 7.49 -9.72
C ASN A 38 2.63 6.02 -10.10
N GLY A 39 2.63 5.16 -9.07
CA GLY A 39 2.43 3.73 -9.23
C GLY A 39 1.00 3.33 -8.91
N ILE A 40 0.50 2.28 -9.56
CA ILE A 40 -0.75 1.61 -9.17
C ILE A 40 -0.39 0.66 -8.03
N VAL A 41 -1.12 0.70 -6.92
CA VAL A 41 -0.91 -0.17 -5.76
C VAL A 41 -2.02 -1.20 -5.68
N VAL A 42 -1.64 -2.46 -5.45
CA VAL A 42 -2.55 -3.58 -5.20
C VAL A 42 -2.17 -4.23 -3.88
N ILE A 43 -3.13 -4.32 -2.96
CA ILE A 43 -2.96 -4.98 -1.67
C ILE A 43 -4.20 -5.80 -1.35
N ALA A 44 -4.01 -6.98 -0.75
CA ALA A 44 -5.10 -7.78 -0.21
C ALA A 44 -5.16 -7.67 1.31
N TYR A 45 -6.35 -7.88 1.87
CA TYR A 45 -6.63 -7.92 3.30
C TYR A 45 -7.17 -9.30 3.67
N GLU A 46 -6.38 -10.09 4.39
CA GLU A 46 -6.73 -11.45 4.80
C GLU A 46 -6.53 -11.53 6.32
N SER A 47 -7.55 -11.25 7.11
CA SER A 47 -7.38 -11.03 8.56
C SER A 47 -8.56 -11.55 9.37
N ASP A 48 -8.27 -12.02 10.59
CA ASP A 48 -9.27 -12.43 11.58
C ASP A 48 -10.00 -11.24 12.21
N THR A 49 -9.49 -10.02 11.98
CA THR A 49 -10.07 -8.77 12.45
C THR A 49 -10.28 -7.84 11.28
N ALA A 50 -11.40 -7.11 11.31
CA ALA A 50 -11.71 -6.16 10.26
C ALA A 50 -10.74 -4.97 10.31
N ILE A 51 -9.99 -4.80 9.21
CA ILE A 51 -9.08 -3.68 9.00
C ILE A 51 -9.87 -2.52 8.41
N TYR A 52 -9.69 -1.33 8.99
CA TYR A 52 -10.27 -0.08 8.50
C TYR A 52 -9.32 0.65 7.55
N SER A 53 -8.04 0.77 7.91
CA SER A 53 -7.06 1.46 7.06
C SER A 53 -5.62 1.09 7.35
N LEU A 54 -4.74 1.34 6.39
CA LEU A 54 -3.29 1.30 6.51
C LEU A 54 -2.69 2.70 6.30
N THR A 55 -1.65 3.02 7.06
CA THR A 55 -0.91 4.28 6.91
C THR A 55 0.46 4.03 6.30
N PHE A 56 0.72 4.69 5.17
CA PHE A 56 2.00 4.71 4.46
C PHE A 56 2.75 6.01 4.78
N SER A 57 4.02 5.92 5.14
CA SER A 57 4.88 7.07 5.42
C SER A 57 6.15 7.00 4.59
N GLY A 58 6.49 8.07 3.89
CA GLY A 58 7.63 8.13 2.96
C GLY A 58 7.75 9.54 2.37
N PRO A 59 7.86 9.72 1.04
CA PRO A 59 7.80 11.02 0.38
C PRO A 59 6.55 11.86 0.73
N GLY A 60 5.48 11.19 1.14
CA GLY A 60 4.30 11.79 1.74
C GLY A 60 3.68 10.83 2.75
N ASN A 61 2.62 11.28 3.45
CA ASN A 61 1.86 10.45 4.37
C ASN A 61 0.49 10.17 3.76
N TYR A 62 0.15 8.89 3.65
CA TYR A 62 -1.06 8.45 2.98
C TYR A 62 -1.83 7.45 3.83
N GLU A 63 -3.15 7.54 3.81
CA GLU A 63 -4.05 6.58 4.44
C GLU A 63 -4.85 5.85 3.37
N LEU A 64 -4.71 4.52 3.34
CA LEU A 64 -5.49 3.65 2.48
C LEU A 64 -6.62 3.04 3.31
N GLU A 65 -7.85 3.50 3.09
CA GLU A 65 -9.01 2.89 3.72
C GLU A 65 -9.35 1.57 3.03
N HIS A 66 -9.60 0.53 3.83
CA HIS A 66 -10.23 -0.69 3.38
C HIS A 66 -11.75 -0.47 3.41
N THR A 67 -12.28 0.11 2.34
CA THR A 67 -13.71 0.21 2.14
C THR A 67 -14.21 -1.16 1.67
N LEU A 68 -14.91 -1.89 2.54
CA LEU A 68 -15.57 -3.16 2.19
C LEU A 68 -16.58 -2.88 1.06
N TYR A 69 -16.23 -3.27 -0.17
CA TYR A 69 -17.08 -3.01 -1.34
C TYR A 69 -18.07 -4.14 -1.61
N ASP A 70 -17.76 -5.37 -1.20
CA ASP A 70 -18.66 -6.52 -1.11
C ASP A 70 -18.00 -7.64 -0.28
N ASP A 71 -18.76 -8.68 0.05
CA ASP A 71 -18.28 -9.84 0.83
C ASP A 71 -17.25 -10.72 0.07
N ASN A 72 -16.89 -10.40 -1.18
CA ASN A 72 -16.10 -11.24 -2.06
C ASN A 72 -14.70 -10.69 -2.38
N HIS A 73 -14.46 -9.39 -2.23
CA HIS A 73 -13.20 -8.76 -2.64
C HIS A 73 -12.41 -8.22 -1.45
N ASN A 74 -11.38 -8.97 -1.10
CA ASN A 74 -10.38 -8.58 -0.10
C ASN A 74 -9.26 -7.70 -0.67
N PHE A 75 -9.37 -7.26 -1.93
CA PHE A 75 -8.33 -6.49 -2.61
C PHE A 75 -8.71 -5.02 -2.71
N VAL A 76 -7.71 -4.15 -2.54
CA VAL A 76 -7.81 -2.73 -2.81
C VAL A 76 -6.82 -2.35 -3.89
N VAL A 77 -7.30 -1.59 -4.88
CA VAL A 77 -6.50 -1.00 -5.95
C VAL A 77 -6.55 0.52 -5.81
N THR A 78 -5.38 1.15 -5.76
CA THR A 78 -5.23 2.61 -5.62
C THR A 78 -4.04 3.12 -6.42
N SER A 79 -3.77 4.42 -6.37
CA SER A 79 -2.59 5.05 -6.95
C SER A 79 -1.96 6.01 -5.94
N ILE A 80 -0.65 6.01 -5.89
CA ILE A 80 0.16 6.81 -4.97
C ILE A 80 1.42 7.27 -5.72
N PRO A 81 1.99 8.43 -5.40
CA PRO A 81 3.28 8.83 -5.95
C PRO A 81 4.35 7.76 -5.78
N ALA A 82 5.23 7.65 -6.78
CA ALA A 82 6.34 6.72 -6.71
C ALA A 82 7.30 7.07 -5.56
N GLY A 83 7.91 6.04 -4.97
CA GLY A 83 8.87 6.18 -3.89
C GLY A 83 8.82 5.04 -2.89
N THR A 84 9.67 5.15 -1.88
CA THR A 84 9.80 4.16 -0.82
C THR A 84 8.96 4.57 0.38
N TYR A 85 8.10 3.67 0.85
CA TYR A 85 7.21 3.89 1.98
C TYR A 85 7.39 2.81 3.03
N ASP A 86 7.18 3.19 4.28
CA ASP A 86 6.96 2.25 5.38
C ASP A 86 5.46 2.21 5.72
N ILE A 87 4.91 1.02 5.87
CA ILE A 87 3.57 0.85 6.44
C ILE A 87 3.70 0.97 7.96
N THR A 88 3.24 2.08 8.52
CA THR A 88 3.56 2.49 9.89
C THR A 88 2.44 2.22 10.89
N LYS A 89 1.19 2.10 10.43
CA LYS A 89 0.04 1.87 11.31
C LYS A 89 -1.03 1.10 10.56
N VAL A 90 -1.78 0.30 11.31
CA VAL A 90 -3.07 -0.25 10.88
C VAL A 90 -4.15 0.14 11.86
N LYS A 91 -5.29 0.59 11.34
CA LYS A 91 -6.50 0.90 12.11
C LYS A 91 -7.48 -0.26 11.98
N ILE A 92 -7.99 -0.77 13.10
CA ILE A 92 -8.96 -1.87 13.12
C ILE A 92 -10.37 -1.37 13.46
N ILE A 93 -11.40 -1.87 12.77
CA ILE A 93 -12.80 -1.42 12.88
C ILE A 93 -13.36 -1.72 14.27
N SER A 94 -13.13 -2.93 14.77
CA SER A 94 -13.76 -3.44 16.00
C SER A 94 -13.45 -2.62 17.26
N LYS A 95 -12.42 -1.75 17.22
CA LYS A 95 -11.97 -0.97 18.38
C LYS A 95 -11.62 0.49 18.06
N TYR A 96 -11.73 0.94 16.81
CA TYR A 96 -11.14 2.21 16.34
C TYR A 96 -9.69 2.41 16.84
N GLN A 97 -8.97 1.30 17.04
CA GLN A 97 -7.64 1.28 17.65
C GLN A 97 -6.58 1.28 16.54
N TYR A 98 -5.50 2.00 16.79
CA TYR A 98 -4.30 1.93 15.96
C TYR A 98 -3.34 0.89 16.53
N ILE A 99 -2.85 0.01 15.67
CA ILE A 99 -1.70 -0.85 15.94
C ILE A 99 -0.51 -0.21 15.22
N PRO A 100 0.47 0.35 15.94
CA PRO A 100 1.69 0.85 15.32
C PRO A 100 2.49 -0.33 14.76
N LEU A 101 3.01 -0.16 13.55
CA LEU A 101 3.86 -1.09 12.83
C LEU A 101 5.26 -0.46 12.74
N GLY A 102 6.29 -1.20 13.17
CA GLY A 102 7.66 -0.70 13.35
C GLY A 102 7.87 -0.10 14.76
N THR A 103 8.72 -0.70 15.60
CA THR A 103 10.18 -0.46 15.61
C THR A 103 11.04 -1.72 15.48
N ASN A 104 10.45 -2.89 15.22
CA ASN A 104 11.20 -4.14 15.16
C ASN A 104 11.88 -4.28 13.78
N GLU A 105 13.22 -4.17 13.74
CA GLU A 105 14.06 -4.26 12.54
C GLU A 105 13.84 -5.55 11.71
N LYS A 106 13.25 -6.59 12.32
CA LYS A 106 12.94 -7.86 11.64
C LYS A 106 11.65 -7.83 10.81
N ALA A 107 10.74 -6.90 11.07
CA ALA A 107 9.47 -6.83 10.37
C ALA A 107 9.61 -5.85 9.19
N ASN A 108 9.79 -6.39 7.99
CA ASN A 108 9.97 -5.58 6.79
C ASN A 108 8.63 -5.00 6.32
N TRP A 109 8.36 -3.76 6.74
CA TRP A 109 7.18 -2.97 6.34
C TRP A 109 7.46 -2.02 5.18
N LYS A 110 8.67 -2.09 4.62
CA LYS A 110 9.12 -1.24 3.53
C LYS A 110 8.56 -1.74 2.21
N VAL A 111 7.97 -0.82 1.46
CA VAL A 111 7.46 -1.06 0.11
C VAL A 111 8.04 -0.02 -0.84
N ASN A 112 8.43 -0.46 -2.02
CA ASN A 112 8.91 0.39 -3.09
C ASN A 112 7.84 0.48 -4.18
N ILE A 113 7.31 1.70 -4.40
CA ILE A 113 6.32 1.98 -5.42
C ILE A 113 7.03 2.52 -6.65
N GLU A 114 7.05 1.72 -7.72
CA GLU A 114 7.58 2.10 -9.01
C GLU A 114 6.54 2.86 -9.85
N PRO A 115 6.95 3.94 -10.54
CA PRO A 115 6.05 4.70 -11.40
C PRO A 115 5.64 3.85 -12.62
N ASN A 116 4.41 4.05 -13.12
CA ASN A 116 3.89 3.36 -14.31
C ASN A 116 3.94 1.83 -14.23
N LYS A 117 3.86 1.28 -13.02
CA LYS A 117 3.75 -0.17 -12.77
C LYS A 117 2.58 -0.47 -11.86
N ILE A 118 2.14 -1.72 -11.90
CA ILE A 118 1.28 -2.31 -10.89
C ILE A 118 2.19 -2.88 -9.80
N ASN A 119 2.09 -2.30 -8.61
CA ASN A 119 2.91 -2.56 -7.43
C ASN A 119 2.10 -3.43 -6.46
N TYR A 120 2.30 -4.74 -6.52
CA TYR A 120 1.65 -5.66 -5.59
C TYR A 120 2.42 -5.71 -4.27
N ILE A 121 1.75 -5.33 -3.19
CA ILE A 121 2.35 -5.27 -1.84
C ILE A 121 2.31 -6.63 -1.14
N GLY A 122 1.27 -7.43 -1.40
CA GLY A 122 1.02 -8.70 -0.70
C GLY A 122 -0.36 -8.75 -0.05
N HIS A 123 -0.58 -9.81 0.73
CA HIS A 123 -1.75 -10.01 1.57
C HIS A 123 -1.42 -9.55 2.99
N PHE A 124 -1.98 -8.41 3.36
CA PHE A 124 -1.89 -7.89 4.71
C PHE A 124 -2.80 -8.69 5.64
N ASN A 125 -2.22 -9.19 6.73
CA ASN A 125 -2.87 -10.17 7.59
C ASN A 125 -2.63 -9.85 9.06
N ILE A 126 -3.72 -9.75 9.82
CA ILE A 126 -3.73 -9.66 11.28
C ILE A 126 -4.37 -10.93 11.84
N GLU A 127 -3.57 -11.69 12.59
CA GLU A 127 -4.00 -12.87 13.34
C GLU A 127 -4.11 -12.51 14.83
N ASN A 128 -5.21 -12.91 15.47
CA ASN A 128 -5.40 -12.75 16.90
C ASN A 128 -4.67 -13.88 17.65
N VAL A 129 -3.67 -13.55 18.48
CA VAL A 129 -2.93 -14.55 19.26
C VAL A 129 -2.96 -14.24 20.76
N GLY A 130 -3.82 -14.96 21.49
CA GLY A 130 -3.97 -14.78 22.94
C GLY A 130 -4.36 -13.35 23.30
N ARG A 131 -3.42 -12.59 23.89
CA ARG A 131 -3.62 -11.17 24.28
C ARG A 131 -3.07 -10.16 23.27
N GLY A 132 -2.52 -10.61 22.15
CA GLY A 132 -1.87 -9.74 21.15
C GLY A 132 -2.28 -10.04 19.72
N PHE A 133 -1.53 -9.46 18.78
CA PHE A 133 -1.72 -9.62 17.35
C PHE A 133 -0.41 -10.03 16.69
N ILE A 134 -0.48 -10.92 15.69
CA ILE A 134 0.59 -11.08 14.71
C ILE A 134 0.15 -10.35 13.46
N VAL A 135 0.95 -9.38 13.03
CA VAL A 135 0.73 -8.65 11.79
C VAL A 135 1.80 -9.08 10.79
N GLN A 136 1.40 -9.42 9.57
CA GLN A 136 2.31 -9.84 8.52
C GLN A 136 1.78 -9.45 7.13
N ILE A 137 2.70 -9.43 6.16
CA ILE A 137 2.35 -9.32 4.73
C ILE A 137 2.87 -10.58 4.06
N LYS A 138 1.96 -11.43 3.61
CA LYS A 138 2.24 -12.68 2.90
C LYS A 138 2.31 -12.41 1.40
N ASN A 139 3.21 -13.09 0.71
CA ASN A 139 3.25 -13.03 -0.74
C ASN A 139 2.35 -14.14 -1.33
N SER A 140 1.28 -13.74 -2.02
CA SER A 140 0.33 -14.63 -2.70
C SER A 140 0.12 -14.17 -4.15
N SER A 141 1.23 -13.95 -4.86
CA SER A 141 1.25 -13.40 -6.22
C SER A 141 0.36 -14.09 -7.24
N THR A 142 0.15 -15.41 -7.14
CA THR A 142 -0.77 -16.15 -8.03
C THR A 142 -2.21 -15.69 -7.87
N ILE A 143 -2.66 -15.48 -6.62
CA ILE A 143 -4.00 -15.00 -6.30
C ILE A 143 -4.16 -13.55 -6.76
N ALA A 144 -3.13 -12.72 -6.57
CA ALA A 144 -3.15 -11.35 -7.06
C ALA A 144 -3.24 -11.27 -8.59
N MET A 145 -2.52 -12.14 -9.30
CA MET A 145 -2.61 -12.24 -10.75
C MET A 145 -4.03 -12.63 -11.19
N GLU A 146 -4.62 -13.65 -10.59
CA GLU A 146 -5.98 -14.09 -10.92
C GLU A 146 -7.01 -12.95 -10.69
N PHE A 147 -6.90 -12.26 -9.55
CA PHE A 147 -7.72 -11.09 -9.25
C PHE A 147 -7.59 -10.00 -10.32
N LEU A 148 -6.37 -9.65 -10.71
CA LEU A 148 -6.11 -8.61 -11.70
C LEU A 148 -6.57 -9.03 -13.10
N GLN A 149 -6.38 -10.29 -13.50
CA GLN A 149 -6.87 -10.80 -14.79
C GLN A 149 -8.39 -10.73 -14.89
N LYS A 150 -9.08 -11.07 -13.81
CA LYS A 150 -10.54 -11.09 -13.76
C LYS A 150 -11.15 -9.69 -13.70
N ASN A 151 -10.56 -8.79 -12.92
CA ASN A 151 -11.20 -7.51 -12.55
C ASN A 151 -10.57 -6.28 -13.22
N PHE A 152 -9.30 -6.37 -13.63
CA PHE A 152 -8.53 -5.27 -14.22
C PHE A 152 -7.66 -5.71 -15.42
N PRO A 153 -8.23 -6.43 -16.41
CA PRO A 153 -7.46 -6.93 -17.56
C PRO A 153 -6.78 -5.80 -18.35
N ASP A 154 -7.43 -4.63 -18.46
CA ASP A 154 -6.89 -3.45 -19.14
C ASP A 154 -5.68 -2.83 -18.43
N LEU A 155 -5.51 -3.06 -17.12
CA LEU A 155 -4.31 -2.64 -16.40
C LEU A 155 -3.15 -3.55 -16.72
N LEU A 156 -3.37 -4.87 -16.67
CA LEU A 156 -2.35 -5.85 -17.03
C LEU A 156 -1.88 -5.73 -18.48
N ALA A 157 -2.77 -5.28 -19.38
CA ALA A 157 -2.40 -5.02 -20.77
C ALA A 157 -1.47 -3.80 -20.95
N ARG A 158 -1.47 -2.85 -20.01
CA ARG A 158 -0.78 -1.55 -20.13
C ARG A 158 0.42 -1.39 -19.22
N TYR A 159 0.43 -2.07 -18.08
CA TYR A 159 1.40 -1.85 -17.02
C TYR A 159 2.00 -3.18 -16.57
N GLN A 160 3.31 -3.17 -16.35
CA GLN A 160 4.01 -4.32 -15.79
C GLN A 160 3.62 -4.52 -14.32
N LEU A 161 3.39 -5.78 -13.92
CA LEU A 161 3.18 -6.16 -12.53
C LEU A 161 4.51 -6.51 -11.85
N THR A 162 4.74 -5.94 -10.67
CA THR A 162 5.94 -6.14 -9.84
C THR A 162 5.54 -6.42 -8.38
N TYR A 163 6.41 -7.11 -7.65
CA TYR A 163 6.28 -7.28 -6.20
C TYR A 163 7.03 -6.18 -5.47
N SER A 164 6.32 -5.42 -4.64
CA SER A 164 6.81 -4.13 -4.13
C SER A 164 7.35 -4.19 -2.71
N LYS A 165 7.20 -5.31 -2.00
CA LYS A 165 7.70 -5.43 -0.62
C LYS A 165 9.18 -5.80 -0.64
N ASP A 166 9.99 -5.10 0.14
CA ASP A 166 11.38 -5.48 0.33
C ASP A 166 11.46 -6.88 0.96
N GLY A 167 12.34 -7.74 0.44
CA GLY A 167 12.44 -9.14 0.84
C GLY A 167 13.06 -9.99 -0.27
N PRO A 168 13.18 -11.32 -0.08
CA PRO A 168 13.61 -12.20 -1.16
C PRO A 168 12.70 -12.01 -2.38
N GLU A 169 13.32 -11.78 -3.54
CA GLU A 169 12.62 -11.53 -4.80
C GLU A 169 11.60 -12.63 -5.09
N ASP A 170 10.39 -12.22 -5.47
CA ASP A 170 9.40 -13.15 -6.01
C ASP A 170 9.65 -13.35 -7.50
N ALA A 171 10.33 -14.46 -7.83
CA ALA A 171 10.60 -14.82 -9.21
C ALA A 171 9.34 -15.12 -10.04
N PHE A 172 8.16 -15.26 -9.42
CA PHE A 172 6.91 -15.56 -10.13
C PHE A 172 6.54 -14.46 -11.13
N PHE A 173 6.50 -13.20 -10.70
CA PHE A 173 6.14 -12.12 -11.63
C PHE A 173 7.21 -11.89 -12.69
N ASP A 174 8.49 -12.07 -12.37
CA ASP A 174 9.56 -12.03 -13.36
C ASP A 174 9.39 -13.11 -14.43
N TYR A 175 9.01 -14.32 -14.01
CA TYR A 175 8.72 -15.42 -14.93
C TYR A 175 7.53 -15.09 -15.84
N ILE A 176 6.42 -14.60 -15.29
CA ILE A 176 5.24 -14.22 -16.09
C ILE A 176 5.55 -13.05 -17.04
N ASN A 177 6.25 -12.02 -16.56
CA ASN A 177 6.64 -10.87 -17.37
C ASN A 177 7.53 -11.29 -18.55
N LYS A 178 8.44 -12.25 -18.36
CA LYS A 178 9.25 -12.81 -19.46
C LYS A 178 8.40 -13.54 -20.51
N LEU A 179 7.37 -14.27 -20.09
CA LEU A 179 6.45 -14.94 -21.03
C LEU A 179 5.61 -13.95 -21.84
N GLN A 180 5.23 -12.82 -21.23
CA GLN A 180 4.39 -11.81 -21.87
C GLN A 180 5.18 -10.82 -22.73
N GLY A 181 6.42 -10.51 -22.35
CA GLY A 181 7.35 -9.63 -23.08
C GLY A 181 8.19 -10.32 -24.15
N GLY A 182 8.03 -11.64 -24.35
CA GLY A 182 8.64 -12.41 -25.43
C GLY A 182 7.86 -12.34 -26.75
N LYS A 183 7.35 -11.16 -27.11
CA LYS A 183 6.79 -10.85 -28.43
C LYS A 183 7.69 -9.89 -29.19
#